data_AF-A0A954G595-F1
#
_entry.id   AF-A0A954G595-F1
#
_cell.length_a   1.000
_cell.length_b   1.000
_cell.length_c   1.000
_cell.angle_alpha   90.00
_cell.angle_beta   90.00
_cell.angle_gamma   90.00
#
_symmetry.space_group_name_H-M   'P 1'
#
loop_
_entity.id
_entity.type
_entity.pdbx_description
1 polymer ?
#
loop_
_entity_poly.entity_id
_entity_poly.type
_entity_poly.pdbx_seq_one_letter_code
_entity_poly.pdbx_strand_id
1 'polypeptide(L)'
;MQIPRGCLPLLVWGAFSFSAEIALAQPELQVNASRFRESVSLDVNNTVLKKMGSVRDYLAEQQWEDAVKILIQISDEYGDTLYPEAPGRYLRVSEYCQNLLAGFPPEAITIYREKVDPRAKRWYEEAISDSSHQPLINITEQALMSSYGDDALNLLGERAWEQGQLAEARSLWRKLIPRTASDSPVYDAGLFHYPDTDLPVPVILARLILVSFFEGNFRQADFEFSQFHKKFPEATGKLAGKEGNLSELLAEILADHSRVSFPENQGEFKTFAGHQTRNFRAAQQLDVGTIAWSFPVPMVWSQEYTAKPAFGLRVPPGLFPVVHGEHVFFNDSERI
;
A
#
# COMPACT_ATOMS: atom_id res chain seq x y z
N MET A 1 -31.15 82.63 -7.14
CA MET A 1 -31.50 82.10 -5.80
C MET A 1 -30.43 81.08 -5.43
N GLN A 2 -29.75 81.31 -4.31
CA GLN A 2 -28.47 80.68 -3.93
C GLN A 2 -28.62 79.20 -3.52
N ILE A 3 -27.68 78.37 -3.94
CA ILE A 3 -27.33 77.08 -3.31
C ILE A 3 -25.80 77.06 -3.17
N PRO A 4 -25.24 76.85 -1.97
CA PRO A 4 -23.79 76.83 -1.77
C PRO A 4 -23.18 75.48 -2.16
N ARG A 5 -22.07 75.54 -2.88
CA ARG A 5 -21.21 74.40 -3.23
C ARG A 5 -20.26 74.11 -2.08
N GLY A 6 -20.28 72.86 -1.62
CA GLY A 6 -19.38 72.32 -0.59
C GLY A 6 -18.00 71.95 -1.14
N CYS A 7 -17.03 72.16 -0.25
CA CYS A 7 -15.61 71.81 -0.22
C CYS A 7 -15.08 70.65 -1.11
N LEU A 8 -14.03 70.98 -1.86
CA LEU A 8 -12.90 70.11 -2.23
C LEU A 8 -11.99 69.93 -0.99
N PRO A 9 -11.35 68.76 -0.79
CA PRO A 9 -9.99 68.63 -1.33
C PRO A 9 -9.58 67.23 -1.84
N LEU A 10 -8.84 67.27 -2.96
CA LEU A 10 -7.62 66.51 -3.27
C LEU A 10 -7.51 65.05 -2.80
N LEU A 11 -7.74 64.11 -3.72
CA LEU A 11 -7.13 62.78 -3.69
C LEU A 11 -5.98 62.73 -4.69
N VAL A 12 -4.77 62.60 -4.13
CA VAL A 12 -3.50 62.43 -4.84
C VAL A 12 -3.49 61.07 -5.53
N TRP A 13 -3.22 61.09 -6.83
CA TRP A 13 -2.91 59.93 -7.65
C TRP A 13 -1.58 59.31 -7.22
N GLY A 14 -1.63 58.11 -6.64
CA GLY A 14 -0.50 57.21 -6.49
C GLY A 14 -0.68 56.03 -7.44
N ALA A 15 -0.04 56.08 -8.60
CA ALA A 15 0.05 54.97 -9.52
C ALA A 15 0.99 53.90 -8.93
N PHE A 16 0.42 52.84 -8.34
CA PHE A 16 1.14 51.59 -8.13
C PHE A 16 0.82 50.67 -9.31
N SER A 17 1.75 50.59 -10.24
CA SER A 17 1.81 49.51 -11.23
C SER A 17 2.09 48.20 -10.49
N PHE A 18 1.04 47.44 -10.21
CA PHE A 18 1.17 46.00 -9.97
C PHE A 18 1.00 45.30 -11.31
N SER A 19 2.11 44.86 -11.89
CA SER A 19 2.11 43.92 -13.01
C SER A 19 1.63 42.57 -12.48
N ALA A 20 0.32 42.33 -12.55
CA ALA A 20 -0.23 40.99 -12.41
C ALA A 20 -0.03 40.28 -13.76
N GLU A 21 1.12 39.60 -13.92
CA GLU A 21 1.24 38.56 -14.95
C GLU A 21 0.35 37.38 -14.51
N ILE A 22 -0.92 37.45 -14.88
CA ILE A 22 -1.82 36.31 -14.86
C ILE A 22 -1.39 35.44 -16.03
N ALA A 23 -0.55 34.44 -15.75
CA ALA A 23 -0.34 33.33 -16.67
C ALA A 23 -1.68 32.61 -16.85
N LEU A 24 -2.38 32.94 -17.93
CA LEU A 24 -3.56 32.18 -18.35
C LEU A 24 -3.10 30.77 -18.69
N ALA A 25 -3.47 29.82 -17.84
CA ALA A 25 -3.32 28.40 -18.12
C ALA A 25 -3.93 28.10 -19.48
N GLN A 26 -3.16 27.47 -20.37
CA GLN A 26 -3.68 27.02 -21.66
C GLN A 26 -4.89 26.11 -21.42
N PRO A 27 -5.99 26.25 -22.19
CA PRO A 27 -7.09 25.30 -22.11
C PRO A 27 -6.56 23.91 -22.46
N GLU A 28 -6.78 22.96 -21.54
CA GLU A 28 -6.36 21.59 -21.66
C GLU A 28 -7.03 20.98 -22.92
N LEU A 29 -6.22 20.73 -23.94
CA LEU A 29 -6.65 20.00 -25.13
C LEU A 29 -7.18 18.64 -24.65
N GLN A 30 -8.44 18.36 -24.96
CA GLN A 30 -9.11 17.11 -24.61
C GLN A 30 -8.44 15.97 -25.40
N VAL A 31 -7.35 15.43 -24.86
CA VAL A 31 -6.61 14.31 -25.45
C VAL A 31 -7.46 13.07 -25.28
N ASN A 32 -8.05 12.57 -26.37
CA ASN A 32 -8.58 11.21 -26.42
C ASN A 32 -7.47 10.25 -26.01
N ALA A 33 -7.55 9.69 -24.80
CA ALA A 33 -6.54 8.79 -24.24
C ALA A 33 -6.24 7.66 -25.22
N SER A 34 -4.99 7.59 -25.71
CA SER A 34 -4.54 6.50 -26.56
C SER A 34 -4.66 5.19 -25.80
N ARG A 35 -5.48 4.27 -26.33
CA ARG A 35 -5.72 2.93 -25.79
C ARG A 35 -4.39 2.19 -25.63
N PHE A 36 -3.99 1.86 -24.40
CA PHE A 36 -2.83 1.01 -24.13
C PHE A 36 -2.96 -0.30 -24.94
N ARG A 37 -1.91 -0.67 -25.68
CA ARG A 37 -1.85 -1.92 -26.43
C ARG A 37 -0.87 -2.85 -25.73
N GLU A 38 -1.36 -3.94 -25.16
CA GLU A 38 -0.51 -5.01 -24.66
C GLU A 38 0.28 -5.65 -25.80
N SER A 39 1.61 -5.66 -25.69
CA SER A 39 2.49 -6.38 -26.63
C SER A 39 2.55 -7.88 -26.36
N VAL A 40 2.17 -8.30 -25.15
CA VAL A 40 2.14 -9.69 -24.68
C VAL A 40 0.90 -9.88 -23.81
N SER A 41 0.02 -10.81 -24.17
CA SER A 41 -1.13 -11.23 -23.36
C SER A 41 -0.87 -12.61 -22.76
N LEU A 42 -1.20 -12.80 -21.48
CA LEU A 42 -1.17 -14.11 -20.85
C LEU A 42 -2.47 -14.86 -21.16
N ASP A 43 -2.40 -16.19 -21.18
CA ASP A 43 -3.60 -17.01 -21.36
C ASP A 43 -4.51 -16.87 -20.13
N VAL A 44 -5.80 -16.61 -20.38
CA VAL A 44 -6.80 -16.33 -19.34
C VAL A 44 -8.02 -17.21 -19.55
N ASN A 45 -8.63 -17.62 -18.44
CA ASN A 45 -9.76 -18.52 -18.50
C ASN A 45 -11.06 -17.76 -18.87
N ASN A 46 -11.55 -17.98 -20.09
CA ASN A 46 -12.79 -17.36 -20.58
C ASN A 46 -14.03 -17.70 -19.74
N THR A 47 -14.07 -18.86 -19.08
CA THR A 47 -15.15 -19.23 -18.17
C THR A 47 -15.14 -18.35 -16.92
N VAL A 48 -13.95 -18.08 -16.37
CA VAL A 48 -13.78 -17.18 -15.22
C VAL A 48 -14.25 -15.77 -15.57
N LEU A 49 -13.85 -15.24 -16.74
CA LEU A 49 -14.28 -13.90 -17.20
C LEU A 49 -15.80 -13.77 -17.26
N LYS A 50 -16.49 -14.77 -17.82
CA LYS A 50 -17.97 -14.78 -17.90
C LYS A 50 -18.61 -14.85 -16.53
N LYS A 51 -18.18 -15.79 -15.68
CA LYS A 51 -18.73 -15.93 -14.32
C LYS A 51 -18.47 -14.68 -13.48
N MET A 52 -17.32 -14.03 -13.64
CA MET A 52 -17.00 -12.78 -12.94
C MET A 52 -17.89 -11.62 -13.40
N GLY A 53 -18.26 -11.58 -14.69
CA GLY A 53 -19.31 -10.70 -15.19
C GLY A 53 -20.63 -10.90 -14.44
N SER A 54 -21.07 -12.16 -14.34
CA SER A 54 -22.30 -12.49 -13.59
C SER A 54 -22.24 -12.11 -12.12
N VAL A 55 -21.10 -12.29 -11.43
CA VAL A 55 -20.93 -11.82 -10.04
C VAL A 55 -21.20 -10.31 -9.95
N ARG A 56 -20.67 -9.52 -10.89
CA ARG A 56 -20.89 -8.05 -10.91
C ARG A 56 -22.36 -7.70 -11.16
N ASP A 57 -23.03 -8.42 -12.05
CA ASP A 57 -24.45 -8.24 -12.31
C ASP A 57 -25.28 -8.53 -11.05
N TYR A 58 -25.01 -9.65 -10.37
CA TYR A 58 -25.65 -10.01 -9.10
C TYR A 58 -25.42 -8.98 -8.00
N LEU A 59 -24.22 -8.40 -7.91
CA LEU A 59 -23.94 -7.32 -6.95
C LEU A 59 -24.72 -6.05 -7.28
N ALA A 60 -24.83 -5.69 -8.57
CA ALA A 60 -25.60 -4.52 -8.99
C ALA A 60 -27.10 -4.69 -8.71
N GLU A 61 -27.61 -5.92 -8.80
CA GLU A 61 -29.00 -6.30 -8.50
C GLU A 61 -29.25 -6.62 -7.01
N GLN A 62 -28.24 -6.47 -6.14
CA GLN A 62 -28.31 -6.78 -4.71
C GLN A 62 -28.62 -8.26 -4.38
N GLN A 63 -28.32 -9.16 -5.30
CA GLN A 63 -28.47 -10.60 -5.14
C GLN A 63 -27.21 -11.18 -4.48
N TRP A 64 -27.04 -10.87 -3.20
CA TRP A 64 -25.82 -11.16 -2.44
C TRP A 64 -25.48 -12.66 -2.37
N GLU A 65 -26.49 -13.51 -2.17
CA GLU A 65 -26.27 -14.95 -2.02
C GLU A 65 -25.73 -15.59 -3.30
N ASP A 66 -26.29 -15.25 -4.46
CA ASP A 66 -25.83 -15.76 -5.75
C ASP A 66 -24.45 -15.22 -6.13
N ALA A 67 -24.18 -13.93 -5.86
CA ALA A 67 -22.86 -13.34 -6.04
C ALA A 67 -21.80 -14.08 -5.22
N VAL A 68 -22.04 -14.28 -3.92
CA VAL A 68 -21.13 -14.98 -3.00
C VAL A 68 -20.94 -16.44 -3.42
N LYS A 69 -22.01 -17.14 -3.76
CA LYS A 69 -21.97 -18.55 -4.16
C LYS A 69 -21.09 -18.76 -5.40
N ILE A 70 -21.29 -17.94 -6.43
CA ILE A 70 -20.48 -18.02 -7.66
C ILE A 70 -19.04 -17.63 -7.38
N LEU A 71 -18.80 -16.62 -6.54
CA LEU A 71 -17.46 -16.17 -6.23
C LEU A 71 -16.64 -17.23 -5.48
N ILE A 72 -17.25 -17.91 -4.50
CA ILE A 72 -16.64 -19.06 -3.82
C ILE A 72 -16.33 -20.17 -4.82
N GLN A 73 -17.29 -20.51 -5.69
CA GLN A 73 -17.09 -21.54 -6.72
C GLN A 73 -15.91 -21.20 -7.65
N ILE A 74 -15.81 -19.94 -8.12
CA ILE A 74 -14.71 -19.49 -8.96
C ILE A 74 -13.37 -19.63 -8.22
N SER A 75 -13.31 -19.20 -6.96
CA SER A 75 -12.09 -19.26 -6.16
C SER A 75 -11.64 -20.69 -5.91
N ASP A 76 -12.56 -21.61 -5.61
CA ASP A 76 -12.23 -23.02 -5.35
C ASP A 76 -11.85 -23.79 -6.63
N GLU A 77 -12.52 -23.53 -7.77
CA GLU A 77 -12.28 -24.27 -9.03
C GLU A 77 -11.12 -23.72 -9.87
N TYR A 78 -10.93 -22.39 -9.88
CA TYR A 78 -10.01 -21.71 -10.78
C TYR A 78 -8.99 -20.83 -10.05
N GLY A 79 -8.86 -21.00 -8.73
CA GLY A 79 -8.04 -20.15 -7.84
C GLY A 79 -6.64 -19.85 -8.39
N ASP A 80 -5.91 -20.87 -8.87
CA ASP A 80 -4.52 -20.73 -9.35
C ASP A 80 -4.36 -20.16 -10.75
N THR A 81 -5.46 -19.89 -11.46
CA THR A 81 -5.43 -19.28 -12.81
C THR A 81 -5.30 -17.76 -12.73
N LEU A 82 -5.04 -17.12 -13.88
CA LEU A 82 -4.86 -15.67 -13.96
C LEU A 82 -6.14 -14.95 -14.37
N TYR A 83 -6.38 -13.81 -13.72
CA TYR A 83 -7.44 -12.85 -14.04
C TYR A 83 -6.82 -11.53 -14.53
N PRO A 84 -7.21 -11.01 -15.71
CA PRO A 84 -6.73 -9.74 -16.23
C PRO A 84 -7.51 -8.58 -15.58
N GLU A 85 -6.99 -8.03 -14.49
CA GLU A 85 -7.63 -6.93 -13.75
C GLU A 85 -7.58 -5.62 -14.54
N ALA A 86 -6.42 -5.34 -15.14
CA ALA A 86 -6.18 -4.15 -15.94
C ALA A 86 -5.10 -4.45 -16.99
N PRO A 87 -4.93 -3.60 -18.02
CA PRO A 87 -3.92 -3.87 -19.02
C PRO A 87 -2.51 -3.93 -18.42
N GLY A 88 -1.79 -5.02 -18.68
CA GLY A 88 -0.47 -5.33 -18.12
C GLY A 88 -0.50 -5.81 -16.67
N ARG A 89 -1.68 -6.03 -16.08
CA ARG A 89 -1.84 -6.45 -14.68
C ARG A 89 -2.75 -7.67 -14.56
N TYR A 90 -2.12 -8.77 -14.18
CA TYR A 90 -2.77 -10.06 -13.99
C TYR A 90 -2.62 -10.46 -12.52
N LEU A 91 -3.73 -10.85 -11.90
CA LEU A 91 -3.75 -11.38 -10.53
C LEU A 91 -4.12 -12.86 -10.56
N ARG A 92 -3.75 -13.59 -9.52
CA ARG A 92 -4.31 -14.91 -9.28
C ARG A 92 -5.82 -14.76 -9.05
N VAL A 93 -6.63 -15.68 -9.56
CA VAL A 93 -8.10 -15.60 -9.42
C VAL A 93 -8.52 -15.59 -7.96
N SER A 94 -7.92 -16.41 -7.10
CA SER A 94 -8.23 -16.40 -5.67
C SER A 94 -7.94 -15.05 -5.02
N GLU A 95 -6.80 -14.43 -5.36
CA GLU A 95 -6.45 -13.09 -4.92
C GLU A 95 -7.50 -12.08 -5.40
N TYR A 96 -7.82 -12.07 -6.69
CA TYR A 96 -8.86 -11.19 -7.24
C TYR A 96 -10.22 -11.35 -6.54
N CYS A 97 -10.63 -12.58 -6.20
CA CYS A 97 -11.85 -12.85 -5.46
C CYS A 97 -11.84 -12.24 -4.05
N GLN A 98 -10.73 -12.35 -3.31
CA GLN A 98 -10.60 -11.73 -1.99
C GLN A 98 -10.67 -10.19 -2.07
N ASN A 99 -10.10 -9.61 -3.13
CA ASN A 99 -10.09 -8.16 -3.35
C ASN A 99 -11.49 -7.64 -3.60
N LEU A 100 -12.24 -8.43 -4.37
CA LEU A 100 -13.62 -8.12 -4.68
C LEU A 100 -14.48 -8.23 -3.42
N LEU A 101 -14.29 -9.29 -2.61
CA LEU A 101 -14.98 -9.46 -1.33
C LEU A 101 -14.69 -8.29 -0.36
N ALA A 102 -13.45 -7.79 -0.29
CA ALA A 102 -13.12 -6.65 0.59
C ALA A 102 -13.95 -5.38 0.28
N GLY A 103 -14.51 -5.26 -0.92
CA GLY A 103 -15.41 -4.18 -1.32
C GLY A 103 -16.91 -4.51 -1.20
N PHE A 104 -17.28 -5.70 -0.72
CA PHE A 104 -18.67 -6.11 -0.58
C PHE A 104 -19.37 -5.38 0.58
N PRO A 105 -20.70 -5.20 0.50
CA PRO A 105 -21.47 -4.70 1.62
C PRO A 105 -21.46 -5.72 2.78
N PRO A 106 -21.62 -5.25 4.04
CA PRO A 106 -21.57 -6.12 5.23
C PRO A 106 -22.54 -7.31 5.18
N GLU A 107 -23.71 -7.15 4.55
CA GLU A 107 -24.71 -8.20 4.36
C GLU A 107 -24.16 -9.36 3.52
N ALA A 108 -23.45 -9.05 2.43
CA ALA A 108 -22.84 -10.05 1.56
C ALA A 108 -21.64 -10.74 2.23
N ILE A 109 -20.84 -9.99 3.00
CA ILE A 109 -19.75 -10.55 3.80
C ILE A 109 -20.28 -11.54 4.84
N THR A 110 -21.41 -11.24 5.48
CA THR A 110 -22.05 -12.15 6.44
C THR A 110 -22.41 -13.48 5.79
N ILE A 111 -23.04 -13.45 4.60
CA ILE A 111 -23.39 -14.67 3.84
C ILE A 111 -22.14 -15.46 3.43
N TYR A 112 -21.05 -14.77 3.07
CA TYR A 112 -19.77 -15.41 2.79
C TYR A 112 -19.21 -16.15 4.02
N ARG A 113 -19.19 -15.46 5.17
CA ARG A 113 -18.70 -16.00 6.45
C ARG A 113 -19.47 -17.24 6.89
N GLU A 114 -20.80 -17.25 6.76
CA GLU A 114 -21.61 -18.44 7.06
C GLU A 114 -21.15 -19.70 6.31
N LYS A 115 -20.69 -19.54 5.06
CA LYS A 115 -20.23 -20.65 4.22
C LYS A 115 -18.77 -21.04 4.49
N VAL A 116 -17.90 -20.08 4.82
CA VAL A 116 -16.43 -20.28 4.87
C VAL A 116 -15.89 -20.44 6.30
N ASP A 117 -16.50 -19.80 7.30
CA ASP A 117 -16.03 -19.82 8.69
C ASP A 117 -15.87 -21.23 9.27
N PRO A 118 -16.75 -22.23 9.00
CA PRO A 118 -16.53 -23.58 9.51
C PRO A 118 -15.21 -24.22 9.05
N ARG A 119 -14.73 -23.87 7.85
CA ARG A 119 -13.44 -24.31 7.32
C ARG A 119 -12.30 -23.50 7.93
N ALA A 120 -12.43 -22.18 7.95
CA ALA A 120 -11.41 -21.27 8.49
C ALA A 120 -11.14 -21.54 9.99
N LYS A 121 -12.19 -21.78 10.77
CA LYS A 121 -12.10 -22.16 12.18
C LYS A 121 -11.22 -23.39 12.39
N ARG A 122 -11.45 -24.45 11.61
CA ARG A 122 -10.66 -25.70 11.72
C ARG A 122 -9.19 -25.46 11.44
N TRP A 123 -8.87 -24.69 10.38
CA TRP A 123 -7.50 -24.33 10.07
C TRP A 123 -6.86 -23.49 11.19
N TYR A 124 -7.61 -22.58 11.79
CA TYR A 124 -7.10 -21.75 12.88
C TYR A 124 -6.83 -22.57 14.14
N GLU A 125 -7.75 -23.45 14.52
CA GLU A 125 -7.58 -24.38 15.65
C GLU A 125 -6.38 -25.33 15.43
N GLU A 126 -6.20 -25.83 14.20
CA GLU A 126 -5.05 -26.64 13.80
C GLU A 126 -3.72 -25.86 13.90
N ALA A 127 -3.70 -24.60 13.42
CA ALA A 127 -2.53 -23.73 13.50
C ALA A 127 -2.09 -23.44 14.94
N ILE A 128 -3.04 -23.35 15.87
CA ILE A 128 -2.78 -23.14 17.29
C ILE A 128 -2.27 -24.42 17.94
N SER A 129 -2.94 -25.56 17.70
CA SER A 129 -2.58 -26.86 18.28
C SER A 129 -1.17 -27.29 17.89
N ASP A 130 -0.90 -27.28 16.59
CA ASP A 130 0.29 -27.94 16.03
C ASP A 130 1.43 -26.94 15.81
N SER A 131 1.23 -25.66 16.18
CA SER A 131 2.12 -24.55 15.86
C SER A 131 2.47 -24.48 14.37
N SER A 132 1.58 -25.00 13.51
CA SER A 132 1.79 -25.11 12.08
C SER A 132 1.52 -23.78 11.38
N HIS A 133 2.35 -23.46 10.39
CA HIS A 133 2.26 -22.21 9.64
C HIS A 133 1.31 -22.31 8.44
N GLN A 134 1.22 -23.49 7.81
CA GLN A 134 0.46 -23.69 6.58
C GLN A 134 -1.05 -23.44 6.73
N PRO A 135 -1.73 -23.85 7.83
CA PRO A 135 -3.16 -23.59 7.96
C PRO A 135 -3.48 -22.09 8.04
N LEU A 136 -2.60 -21.26 8.62
CA LEU A 136 -2.78 -19.81 8.62
C LEU A 136 -2.61 -19.22 7.21
N ILE A 137 -1.61 -19.69 6.45
CA ILE A 137 -1.45 -19.29 5.05
C ILE A 137 -2.73 -19.60 4.27
N ASN A 138 -3.29 -20.80 4.44
CA ASN A 138 -4.53 -21.19 3.78
C ASN A 138 -5.69 -20.23 4.11
N ILE A 139 -5.80 -19.79 5.37
CA ILE A 139 -6.78 -18.75 5.74
C ILE A 139 -6.51 -17.47 4.95
N THR A 140 -5.27 -16.97 4.93
CA THR A 140 -4.95 -15.70 4.24
C THR A 140 -5.10 -15.73 2.72
N GLU A 141 -4.95 -16.90 2.09
CA GLU A 141 -5.07 -17.04 0.63
C GLU A 141 -6.49 -17.40 0.17
N GLN A 142 -7.25 -18.15 0.98
CA GLN A 142 -8.52 -18.76 0.54
C GLN A 142 -9.74 -18.31 1.36
N ALA A 143 -9.53 -17.78 2.56
CA ALA A 143 -10.59 -17.43 3.50
C ALA A 143 -10.29 -16.09 4.21
N LEU A 144 -9.61 -15.15 3.55
CA LEU A 144 -9.13 -13.92 4.19
C LEU A 144 -10.28 -13.09 4.75
N MET A 145 -11.45 -13.11 4.11
CA MET A 145 -12.65 -12.36 4.54
C MET A 145 -13.52 -13.14 5.54
N SER A 146 -13.07 -14.31 5.99
CA SER A 146 -13.71 -15.06 7.09
C SER A 146 -13.52 -14.35 8.43
N SER A 147 -14.29 -14.73 9.44
CA SER A 147 -14.14 -14.17 10.80
C SER A 147 -12.81 -14.54 11.49
N TYR A 148 -11.98 -15.37 10.86
CA TYR A 148 -10.65 -15.77 11.37
C TYR A 148 -9.50 -15.13 10.57
N GLY A 149 -9.83 -14.28 9.59
CA GLY A 149 -8.84 -13.73 8.66
C GLY A 149 -7.90 -12.73 9.32
N ASP A 150 -8.42 -11.86 10.18
CA ASP A 150 -7.63 -10.88 10.91
C ASP A 150 -6.77 -11.53 12.00
N ASP A 151 -7.32 -12.48 12.74
CA ASP A 151 -6.58 -13.32 13.67
C ASP A 151 -5.41 -14.04 12.99
N ALA A 152 -5.64 -14.64 11.82
CA ALA A 152 -4.61 -15.30 11.04
C ALA A 152 -3.53 -14.33 10.56
N LEU A 153 -3.90 -13.14 10.06
CA LEU A 153 -2.96 -12.08 9.69
C LEU A 153 -2.13 -11.62 10.89
N ASN A 154 -2.77 -11.42 12.04
CA ASN A 154 -2.08 -10.98 13.26
C ASN A 154 -1.06 -12.01 13.71
N LEU A 155 -1.45 -13.29 13.79
CA LEU A 155 -0.59 -14.37 14.23
C LEU A 155 0.56 -14.66 13.25
N LEU A 156 0.29 -14.61 11.94
CA LEU A 156 1.34 -14.70 10.93
C LEU A 156 2.33 -13.54 11.04
N GLY A 157 1.83 -12.32 11.29
CA GLY A 157 2.68 -11.15 11.48
C GLY A 157 3.55 -11.26 12.74
N GLU A 158 3.01 -11.79 13.83
CA GLU A 158 3.77 -12.07 15.06
C GLU A 158 4.86 -13.12 14.82
N ARG A 159 4.55 -14.20 14.10
CA ARG A 159 5.56 -15.22 13.73
C ARG A 159 6.64 -14.67 12.81
N ALA A 160 6.27 -13.87 11.81
CA ALA A 160 7.22 -13.21 10.92
C ALA A 160 8.13 -12.25 11.70
N TRP A 161 7.57 -11.51 12.65
CA TRP A 161 8.33 -10.65 13.57
C TRP A 161 9.35 -11.44 14.40
N GLU A 162 8.92 -12.55 15.03
CA GLU A 162 9.78 -13.43 15.83
C GLU A 162 10.94 -14.02 15.00
N GLN A 163 10.72 -14.27 13.71
CA GLN A 163 11.73 -14.76 12.77
C GLN A 163 12.63 -13.64 12.20
N GLY A 164 12.39 -12.37 12.56
CA GLY A 164 13.12 -11.22 12.04
C GLY A 164 12.73 -10.81 10.61
N GLN A 165 11.63 -11.35 10.07
CA GLN A 165 11.09 -11.02 8.75
C GLN A 165 10.22 -9.75 8.83
N LEU A 166 10.86 -8.62 9.15
CA LEU A 166 10.17 -7.36 9.46
C LEU A 166 9.27 -6.86 8.31
N ALA A 167 9.73 -6.96 7.06
CA ALA A 167 8.95 -6.55 5.90
C ALA A 167 7.67 -7.38 5.69
N GLU A 168 7.73 -8.68 6.02
CA GLU A 168 6.57 -9.56 5.96
C GLU A 168 5.58 -9.25 7.08
N ALA A 169 6.06 -9.07 8.31
CA ALA A 169 5.25 -8.61 9.44
C ALA A 169 4.55 -7.28 9.12
N ARG A 170 5.28 -6.32 8.52
CA ARG A 170 4.73 -5.05 8.02
C ARG A 170 3.57 -5.28 7.07
N SER A 171 3.80 -6.10 6.04
CA SER A 171 2.82 -6.35 4.98
C SER A 171 1.54 -6.96 5.55
N LEU A 172 1.67 -7.94 6.46
CA LEU A 172 0.54 -8.61 7.10
C LEU A 172 -0.26 -7.66 8.01
N TRP A 173 0.40 -6.93 8.91
CA TRP A 173 -0.28 -6.02 9.82
C TRP A 173 -0.88 -4.79 9.14
N ARG A 174 -0.31 -4.32 8.01
CA ARG A 174 -0.92 -3.23 7.22
C ARG A 174 -2.30 -3.59 6.68
N LYS A 175 -2.55 -4.87 6.38
CA LYS A 175 -3.87 -5.34 5.92
C LYS A 175 -4.94 -5.20 7.01
N LEU A 176 -4.56 -5.12 8.29
CA LEU A 176 -5.48 -4.93 9.41
C LEU A 176 -5.84 -3.47 9.66
N ILE A 177 -5.19 -2.51 9.00
CA ILE A 177 -5.55 -1.10 9.15
C ILE A 177 -6.86 -0.86 8.39
N PRO A 178 -7.94 -0.42 9.07
CA PRO A 178 -9.19 -0.10 8.40
C PRO A 178 -8.99 1.04 7.42
N ARG A 179 -9.58 0.93 6.23
CA ARG A 179 -9.58 2.03 5.26
C ARG A 179 -10.44 3.17 5.78
N THR A 180 -9.91 4.38 5.76
CA THR A 180 -10.71 5.57 6.04
C THR A 180 -11.37 6.04 4.75
N ALA A 181 -12.59 6.58 4.83
CA ALA A 181 -13.29 7.10 3.65
C ALA A 181 -12.55 8.27 2.96
N SER A 182 -11.57 8.89 3.63
CA SER A 182 -10.69 9.91 3.07
C SER A 182 -9.48 9.35 2.32
N ASP A 183 -9.22 8.05 2.42
CA ASP A 183 -8.18 7.41 1.63
C ASP A 183 -8.62 7.50 0.17
N SER A 184 -7.83 8.22 -0.63
CA SER A 184 -8.07 8.36 -2.06
C SER A 184 -8.29 6.95 -2.64
N PRO A 185 -9.24 6.74 -3.56
CA PRO A 185 -9.46 5.45 -4.23
C PRO A 185 -8.30 5.09 -5.19
N VAL A 186 -7.11 5.65 -4.96
CA VAL A 186 -5.84 5.14 -5.46
C VAL A 186 -5.74 3.73 -4.90
N TYR A 187 -6.19 2.77 -5.69
CA TYR A 187 -5.95 1.37 -5.44
C TYR A 187 -4.43 1.22 -5.28
N ASP A 188 -3.96 0.97 -4.05
CA ASP A 188 -2.68 0.30 -3.88
C ASP A 188 -2.91 -1.09 -4.47
N ALA A 189 -2.55 -1.19 -5.74
CA ALA A 189 -2.69 -2.35 -6.59
C ALA A 189 -2.04 -3.57 -5.90
N GLY A 190 -2.85 -4.41 -5.24
CA GLY A 190 -2.37 -5.63 -4.57
C GLY A 190 -2.35 -5.57 -3.04
N LEU A 191 -2.75 -4.44 -2.42
CA LEU A 191 -2.91 -4.36 -0.96
C LEU A 191 -4.38 -4.49 -0.58
N PHE A 192 -4.72 -5.58 0.09
CA PHE A 192 -6.07 -5.86 0.56
C PHE A 192 -6.19 -5.51 2.03
N HIS A 193 -7.30 -4.87 2.38
CA HIS A 193 -7.59 -4.54 3.76
C HIS A 193 -8.68 -5.48 4.25
N TYR A 194 -8.48 -6.01 5.45
CA TYR A 194 -9.53 -6.71 6.15
C TYR A 194 -10.65 -5.72 6.51
N PRO A 195 -11.92 -6.03 6.22
CA PRO A 195 -12.98 -5.02 6.20
C PRO A 195 -13.36 -4.48 7.57
N ASP A 196 -13.34 -5.33 8.60
CA ASP A 196 -13.95 -5.08 9.90
C ASP A 196 -13.23 -5.84 11.02
N THR A 197 -11.93 -5.56 11.18
CA THR A 197 -11.17 -6.19 12.27
C THR A 197 -11.68 -5.75 13.64
N ASP A 198 -11.77 -6.69 14.57
CA ASP A 198 -12.08 -6.41 15.97
C ASP A 198 -10.83 -6.16 16.82
N LEU A 199 -9.65 -6.33 16.22
CA LEU A 199 -8.36 -6.08 16.85
C LEU A 199 -8.17 -4.59 17.13
N PRO A 200 -7.65 -4.19 18.31
CA PRO A 200 -7.41 -2.79 18.62
C PRO A 200 -6.41 -2.14 17.65
N VAL A 201 -6.91 -1.23 16.80
CA VAL A 201 -6.09 -0.46 15.84
C VAL A 201 -4.84 0.18 16.48
N PRO A 202 -4.90 0.75 17.71
CA PRO A 202 -3.70 1.31 18.34
C PRO A 202 -2.59 0.26 18.56
N VAL A 203 -2.95 -0.99 18.86
CA VAL A 203 -1.96 -2.07 19.04
C VAL A 203 -1.31 -2.43 17.71
N ILE A 204 -2.09 -2.50 16.62
CA ILE A 204 -1.57 -2.74 15.26
C ILE A 204 -0.60 -1.64 14.84
N LEU A 205 -0.97 -0.37 15.05
CA LEU A 205 -0.11 0.78 14.72
C LEU A 205 1.17 0.79 15.57
N ALA A 206 1.08 0.46 16.86
CA ALA A 206 2.25 0.34 17.72
C ALA A 206 3.24 -0.72 17.23
N ARG A 207 2.73 -1.88 16.77
CA ARG A 207 3.55 -2.93 16.14
C ARG A 207 4.24 -2.44 14.87
N LEU A 208 3.53 -1.71 13.99
CA LEU A 208 4.12 -1.15 12.77
C LEU A 208 5.20 -0.10 13.04
N ILE A 209 5.05 0.71 14.09
CA ILE A 209 6.11 1.64 14.54
C ILE A 209 7.36 0.86 14.96
N LEU A 210 7.19 -0.24 15.69
CA LEU A 210 8.31 -1.11 16.04
C LEU A 210 8.97 -1.72 14.80
N VAL A 211 8.21 -2.12 13.78
CA VAL A 211 8.77 -2.54 12.49
C VAL A 211 9.66 -1.46 11.89
N SER A 212 9.16 -0.22 11.77
CA SER A 212 9.95 0.92 11.27
C SER A 212 11.23 1.13 12.08
N PHE A 213 11.16 0.98 13.40
CA PHE A 213 12.31 1.12 14.28
C PHE A 213 13.35 0.02 14.07
N PHE A 214 12.94 -1.25 14.09
CA PHE A 214 13.85 -2.40 13.95
C PHE A 214 14.37 -2.60 12.53
N GLU A 215 13.71 -2.03 11.51
CA GLU A 215 14.26 -1.89 10.16
C GLU A 215 15.35 -0.81 10.05
N GLY A 216 15.53 0.01 11.10
CA GLY A 216 16.48 1.12 11.12
C GLY A 216 16.00 2.38 10.42
N ASN A 217 14.70 2.49 10.21
CA ASN A 217 14.04 3.68 9.69
C ASN A 217 13.60 4.59 10.85
N PHE A 218 14.56 4.99 11.70
CA PHE A 218 14.31 5.77 12.93
C PHE A 218 13.48 7.04 12.68
N ARG A 219 13.81 7.80 11.62
CA ARG A 219 13.05 9.01 11.25
C ARG A 219 11.58 8.72 10.98
N GLN A 220 11.28 7.59 10.36
CA GLN A 220 9.90 7.17 10.09
C GLN A 220 9.23 6.71 11.37
N ALA A 221 9.91 5.90 12.20
CA ALA A 221 9.39 5.48 13.50
C ALA A 221 9.05 6.68 14.40
N ASP A 222 9.93 7.69 14.47
CA ASP A 222 9.68 8.94 15.23
C ASP A 222 8.48 9.72 14.68
N PHE A 223 8.36 9.81 13.36
CA PHE A 223 7.23 10.48 12.73
C PHE A 223 5.92 9.75 13.03
N GLU A 224 5.88 8.43 12.81
CA GLU A 224 4.71 7.58 13.07
C GLU A 224 4.33 7.62 14.54
N PHE A 225 5.30 7.53 15.46
CA PHE A 225 5.11 7.67 16.89
C PHE A 225 4.51 9.04 17.27
N SER A 226 5.01 10.13 16.68
CA SER A 226 4.47 11.48 16.96
C SER A 226 2.99 11.62 16.56
N GLN A 227 2.57 10.96 15.48
CA GLN A 227 1.17 10.93 15.05
C GLN A 227 0.35 10.00 15.95
N PHE A 228 0.90 8.84 16.30
CA PHE A 228 0.28 7.88 17.20
C PHE A 228 -0.02 8.51 18.57
N HIS A 229 0.97 9.16 19.19
CA HIS A 229 0.82 9.78 20.50
C HIS A 229 -0.25 10.88 20.51
N LYS A 230 -0.36 11.68 19.43
CA LYS A 230 -1.41 12.70 19.28
C LYS A 230 -2.80 12.09 19.15
N LYS A 231 -2.92 10.97 18.44
CA LYS A 231 -4.22 10.35 18.10
C LYS A 231 -4.71 9.39 19.18
N PHE A 232 -3.79 8.72 19.88
CA PHE A 232 -4.05 7.63 20.83
C PHE A 232 -3.23 7.79 22.13
N PRO A 233 -3.32 8.93 22.84
CA PRO A 233 -2.48 9.20 24.01
C PRO A 233 -2.70 8.21 25.16
N GLU A 234 -3.96 7.79 25.37
CA GLU A 234 -4.38 6.92 26.48
C GLU A 234 -4.59 5.46 26.05
N ALA A 235 -4.17 5.07 24.85
CA ALA A 235 -4.35 3.70 24.37
C ALA A 235 -3.49 2.73 25.19
N THR A 236 -4.12 1.67 25.69
CA THR A 236 -3.45 0.61 26.45
C THR A 236 -3.41 -0.68 25.66
N GLY A 237 -2.44 -1.53 25.96
CA GLY A 237 -2.30 -2.83 25.32
C GLY A 237 -1.04 -3.55 25.75
N LYS A 238 -0.80 -4.71 25.10
CA LYS A 238 0.39 -5.51 25.30
C LYS A 238 1.37 -5.28 24.15
N LEU A 239 2.60 -4.90 24.46
CA LEU A 239 3.66 -4.67 23.47
C LEU A 239 4.99 -5.22 24.02
N ALA A 240 5.70 -6.02 23.23
CA ALA A 240 6.99 -6.63 23.61
C ALA A 240 6.97 -7.33 24.99
N GLY A 241 5.87 -8.02 25.32
CA GLY A 241 5.70 -8.74 26.58
C GLY A 241 5.32 -7.89 27.79
N LYS A 242 5.24 -6.56 27.66
CA LYS A 242 4.77 -5.64 28.71
C LYS A 242 3.33 -5.20 28.42
N GLU A 243 2.52 -5.04 29.47
CA GLU A 243 1.19 -4.43 29.40
C GLU A 243 1.23 -3.03 30.00
N GLY A 244 0.56 -2.06 29.36
CA GLY A 244 0.54 -0.68 29.83
C GLY A 244 0.06 0.31 28.78
N ASN A 245 0.34 1.60 29.00
CA ASN A 245 0.08 2.64 28.01
C ASN A 245 1.05 2.47 26.82
N LEU A 246 0.49 2.35 25.61
CA LEU A 246 1.26 2.08 24.40
C LEU A 246 2.20 3.24 24.04
N SER A 247 1.80 4.49 24.29
CA SER A 247 2.66 5.65 24.05
C SER A 247 3.90 5.64 24.96
N GLU A 248 3.72 5.29 26.23
CA GLU A 248 4.82 5.17 27.19
C GLU A 248 5.76 4.02 26.85
N LEU A 249 5.20 2.85 26.51
CA LEU A 249 5.98 1.67 26.11
C LEU A 249 6.79 1.94 24.83
N LEU A 250 6.18 2.58 23.83
CA LEU A 250 6.87 2.97 22.61
C LEU A 250 7.98 3.99 22.89
N ALA A 251 7.72 5.02 23.70
CA ALA A 251 8.74 6.00 24.06
C ALA A 251 9.94 5.35 24.76
N GLU A 252 9.72 4.39 25.66
CA GLU A 252 10.79 3.64 26.33
C GLU A 252 11.65 2.85 25.32
N ILE A 253 11.00 2.16 24.37
CA ILE A 253 11.70 1.32 23.39
C ILE A 253 12.46 2.19 22.37
N LEU A 254 11.80 3.21 21.83
CA LEU A 254 12.35 4.07 20.77
C LEU A 254 13.51 4.95 21.27
N ALA A 255 13.61 5.22 22.58
CA ALA A 255 14.69 6.02 23.16
C ALA A 255 16.08 5.37 23.04
N ASP A 256 16.15 4.05 22.88
CA ASP A 256 17.39 3.28 22.87
C ASP A 256 17.64 2.61 21.52
N HIS A 257 18.23 3.36 20.60
CA HIS A 257 18.58 2.87 19.25
C HIS A 257 19.59 1.72 19.28
N SER A 258 20.33 1.53 20.37
CA SER A 258 21.32 0.44 20.49
C SER A 258 20.67 -0.95 20.51
N ARG A 259 19.36 -1.00 20.75
CA ARG A 259 18.55 -2.23 20.65
C ARG A 259 18.46 -2.78 19.23
N VAL A 260 18.69 -1.96 18.22
CA VAL A 260 18.66 -2.40 16.83
C VAL A 260 20.06 -2.82 16.41
N SER A 261 20.25 -4.14 16.29
CA SER A 261 21.49 -4.72 15.77
C SER A 261 21.36 -4.92 14.27
N PHE A 262 22.07 -4.12 13.49
CA PHE A 262 22.23 -4.37 12.06
C PHE A 262 23.40 -5.33 11.85
N PRO A 263 23.30 -6.27 10.87
CA PRO A 263 24.45 -7.08 10.51
C PRO A 263 25.65 -6.15 10.20
N GLU A 264 26.81 -6.48 10.78
CA GLU A 264 28.03 -5.70 10.55
C GLU A 264 28.26 -5.55 9.05
N ASN A 265 28.66 -4.35 8.65
CA ASN A 265 29.02 -4.03 7.28
C ASN A 265 30.18 -4.92 6.84
N GLN A 266 29.88 -6.07 6.23
CA GLN A 266 30.90 -6.78 5.47
C GLN A 266 31.15 -5.93 4.24
N GLY A 267 32.23 -5.13 4.26
CA GLY A 267 32.59 -4.19 3.19
C GLY A 267 32.82 -4.82 1.81
N GLU A 268 32.68 -6.13 1.67
CA GLU A 268 32.62 -6.82 0.38
C GLU A 268 31.18 -7.01 -0.08
N PHE A 269 30.82 -6.29 -1.15
CA PHE A 269 29.64 -6.56 -1.96
C PHE A 269 29.75 -7.94 -2.61
N LYS A 270 29.42 -9.01 -1.88
CA LYS A 270 29.44 -10.38 -2.42
C LYS A 270 28.24 -10.67 -3.33
N THR A 271 27.18 -9.84 -3.26
CA THR A 271 25.96 -9.96 -4.07
C THR A 271 25.50 -8.58 -4.55
N PHE A 272 24.65 -8.53 -5.57
CA PHE A 272 23.93 -7.31 -5.96
C PHE A 272 23.22 -6.72 -4.74
N ALA A 273 23.38 -5.41 -4.51
CA ALA A 273 22.88 -4.69 -3.33
C ALA A 273 23.33 -5.27 -1.96
N GLY A 274 24.48 -5.95 -1.88
CA GLY A 274 25.19 -6.28 -0.64
C GLY A 274 24.51 -7.30 0.30
N HIS A 275 23.24 -7.64 0.09
CA HIS A 275 22.49 -8.61 0.88
C HIS A 275 21.32 -9.18 0.06
N GLN A 276 20.86 -10.40 0.38
CA GLN A 276 19.76 -11.07 -0.35
C GLN A 276 18.42 -10.31 -0.28
N THR A 277 18.20 -9.55 0.78
CA THR A 277 17.01 -8.70 0.98
C THR A 277 17.16 -7.30 0.38
N ARG A 278 18.26 -7.01 -0.33
CA ARG A 278 18.51 -5.75 -1.09
C ARG A 278 18.39 -4.45 -0.29
N ASN A 279 18.55 -4.50 1.02
CA ASN A 279 18.44 -3.38 1.95
C ASN A 279 19.80 -3.02 2.59
N PHE A 280 20.91 -3.40 1.94
CA PHE A 280 22.24 -3.11 2.46
C PHE A 280 22.50 -1.60 2.50
N ARG A 281 22.92 -1.10 3.67
CA ARG A 281 23.45 0.25 3.84
C ARG A 281 24.97 0.16 3.98
N ALA A 282 25.71 0.69 3.00
CA ALA A 282 27.16 0.75 3.06
C ALA A 282 27.64 1.66 4.21
N ALA A 283 28.59 1.18 5.02
CA ALA A 283 29.16 1.96 6.14
C ALA A 283 30.05 3.11 5.67
N GLN A 284 30.63 2.97 4.48
CA GLN A 284 31.48 3.96 3.87
C GLN A 284 30.80 4.49 2.61
N GLN A 285 31.02 5.77 2.31
CA GLN A 285 30.64 6.34 1.02
C GLN A 285 31.27 5.48 -0.08
N LEU A 286 30.45 4.93 -0.98
CA LEU A 286 31.00 4.21 -2.13
C LEU A 286 31.83 5.19 -2.95
N ASP A 287 33.11 4.89 -3.09
CA ASP A 287 33.91 5.45 -4.17
C ASP A 287 33.40 4.83 -5.46
N VAL A 288 32.46 5.53 -6.11
CA VAL A 288 31.94 5.16 -7.43
C VAL A 288 32.99 5.34 -8.54
N GLY A 289 34.20 5.78 -8.18
CA GLY A 289 35.29 6.04 -9.10
C GLY A 289 35.00 7.21 -10.03
N THR A 290 35.85 7.37 -11.03
CA THR A 290 35.58 8.26 -12.15
C THR A 290 34.60 7.60 -13.13
N ILE A 291 33.90 8.41 -13.92
CA ILE A 291 33.03 7.91 -15.00
C ILE A 291 33.87 7.02 -15.93
N ALA A 292 33.70 5.70 -15.82
CA ALA A 292 34.46 4.72 -16.61
C ALA A 292 34.08 4.79 -18.10
N TRP A 293 32.83 5.12 -18.37
CA TRP A 293 32.31 5.42 -19.69
C TRP A 293 31.05 6.26 -19.55
N SER A 294 30.81 7.13 -20.52
CA SER A 294 29.55 7.85 -20.69
C SER A 294 29.01 7.48 -22.04
N PHE A 295 27.77 7.00 -22.07
CA PHE A 295 27.04 6.81 -23.31
C PHE A 295 25.95 7.87 -23.33
N PRO A 296 26.02 8.86 -24.24
CA PRO A 296 24.87 9.70 -24.49
C PRO A 296 23.80 8.77 -25.05
N VAL A 297 22.81 8.43 -24.23
CA VAL A 297 21.67 7.62 -24.68
C VAL A 297 21.11 8.38 -25.87
N PRO A 298 21.25 7.87 -27.11
CA PRO A 298 20.65 8.53 -28.24
C PRO A 298 19.18 8.60 -27.87
N MET A 299 18.60 9.78 -27.99
CA MET A 299 17.17 9.96 -27.81
C MET A 299 16.53 9.24 -29.00
N VAL A 300 16.46 7.90 -28.92
CA VAL A 300 15.82 7.10 -29.93
C VAL A 300 14.35 7.37 -29.71
N TRP A 301 13.81 8.28 -30.52
CA TRP A 301 12.38 8.52 -30.68
C TRP A 301 11.68 7.30 -31.30
N SER A 302 12.03 6.09 -30.85
CA SER A 302 11.33 4.84 -31.15
C SER A 302 10.87 4.11 -29.89
N GLN A 303 11.11 4.68 -28.70
CA GLN A 303 10.07 4.61 -27.68
C GLN A 303 9.19 5.82 -27.89
N GLU A 304 8.19 5.67 -28.75
CA GLU A 304 6.98 6.47 -28.62
C GLU A 304 6.45 6.21 -27.20
N TYR A 305 6.90 7.00 -26.24
CA TYR A 305 6.09 7.32 -25.08
C TYR A 305 4.88 8.06 -25.67
N THR A 306 3.88 7.31 -26.12
CA THR A 306 2.62 7.85 -26.59
C THR A 306 2.00 8.61 -25.44
N ALA A 307 2.18 9.93 -25.48
CA ALA A 307 1.64 10.93 -24.57
C ALA A 307 2.02 10.71 -23.08
N LYS A 308 1.86 11.76 -22.29
CA LYS A 308 1.86 11.64 -20.82
C LYS A 308 1.00 10.43 -20.43
N PRO A 309 1.41 9.58 -19.48
CA PRO A 309 0.57 8.50 -19.02
C PRO A 309 -0.84 9.04 -18.74
N ALA A 310 -1.87 8.45 -19.35
CA ALA A 310 -3.28 8.76 -19.10
C ALA A 310 -3.73 8.35 -17.69
N PHE A 311 -2.80 8.25 -16.75
CA PHE A 311 -3.06 7.98 -15.36
C PHE A 311 -3.23 9.32 -14.65
N GLY A 312 -4.46 9.64 -14.26
CA GLY A 312 -4.73 10.60 -13.17
C GLY A 312 -4.34 10.05 -11.79
N LEU A 313 -3.59 8.95 -11.76
CA LEU A 313 -3.06 8.27 -10.58
C LEU A 313 -1.54 8.26 -10.72
N ARG A 314 -0.81 8.62 -9.65
CA ARG A 314 0.65 8.54 -9.62
C ARG A 314 1.07 7.08 -9.81
N VAL A 315 1.48 6.71 -11.01
CA VAL A 315 2.17 5.44 -11.26
C VAL A 315 3.62 5.66 -10.83
N PRO A 316 4.11 4.96 -9.80
CA PRO A 316 5.53 5.05 -9.46
C PRO A 316 6.34 4.54 -10.67
N PRO A 317 7.43 5.22 -11.06
CA PRO A 317 8.19 4.83 -12.23
C PRO A 317 8.75 3.42 -12.03
N GLY A 318 8.34 2.48 -12.88
CA GLY A 318 8.80 1.09 -12.87
C GLY A 318 10.21 0.91 -13.44
N LEU A 319 11.15 1.81 -13.13
CA LEU A 319 12.51 1.76 -13.65
C LEU A 319 13.55 1.96 -12.55
N PHE A 320 14.62 1.17 -12.70
CA PHE A 320 15.90 1.15 -11.98
C PHE A 320 16.47 2.56 -11.71
N PRO A 321 17.38 2.73 -10.72
CA PRO A 321 17.84 4.04 -10.26
C PRO A 321 18.31 4.95 -11.40
N VAL A 322 17.84 6.20 -11.38
CA VAL A 322 18.16 7.23 -12.37
C VAL A 322 19.07 8.27 -11.73
N VAL A 323 20.16 8.64 -12.39
CA VAL A 323 21.09 9.69 -11.94
C VAL A 323 20.86 10.97 -12.74
N HIS A 324 20.70 12.10 -12.05
CA HIS A 324 20.64 13.43 -12.66
C HIS A 324 21.49 14.43 -11.87
N GLY A 325 22.57 14.92 -12.47
CA GLY A 325 23.56 15.75 -11.78
C GLY A 325 24.22 14.97 -10.65
N GLU A 326 24.28 15.55 -9.45
CA GLU A 326 24.81 14.90 -8.24
C GLU A 326 23.77 14.07 -7.47
N HIS A 327 22.57 13.87 -8.02
CA HIS A 327 21.48 13.19 -7.34
C HIS A 327 21.18 11.83 -7.98
N VAL A 328 20.99 10.82 -7.12
CA VAL A 328 20.53 9.48 -7.49
C VAL A 328 19.11 9.30 -6.98
N PHE A 329 18.18 9.01 -7.89
CA PHE A 329 16.78 8.75 -7.59
C PHE A 329 16.55 7.23 -7.63
N PHE A 330 16.19 6.66 -6.49
CA PHE A 330 15.76 5.27 -6.36
C PHE A 330 14.27 5.21 -6.01
N ASN A 331 13.58 4.23 -6.56
CA ASN A 331 12.22 3.89 -6.20
C ASN A 331 12.31 2.81 -5.11
N ASP A 332 12.23 3.23 -3.84
CA ASP A 332 11.80 2.31 -2.80
C ASP A 332 10.28 2.35 -2.77
N SER A 333 9.64 1.20 -2.66
CA SER A 333 8.18 1.06 -2.66
C SER A 333 7.50 1.68 -1.42
N GLU A 334 8.19 2.53 -0.65
CA GLU A 334 7.69 3.14 0.58
C GLU A 334 7.34 4.62 0.44
N ARG A 335 7.54 5.25 -0.73
CA ARG A 335 7.17 6.67 -0.96
C ARG A 335 6.56 6.98 -2.33
N ILE A 336 5.40 7.64 -2.29
CA ILE A 336 4.70 8.33 -3.40
C ILE A 336 4.89 9.85 -3.32
#